data_AF-A0A9P0QRS3-F1
#
_entry.id   AF-A0A9P0QRS3-F1
#
_cell.length_a   1.000
_cell.length_b   1.000
_cell.length_c   1.000
_cell.angle_alpha   90.00
_cell.angle_beta   90.00
_cell.angle_gamma   90.00
#
_symmetry.space_group_name_H-M   'P 1'
#
loop_
_entity.id
_entity.type
_entity.pdbx_description
1 polymer ?
#
loop_
_entity_poly.entity_id
_entity_poly.type
_entity_poly.pdbx_seq_one_letter_code
_entity_poly.pdbx_strand_id
1 'polypeptide(L)'
;MQHTDEARDDQIRWTQLHQYQLSASYNPRRKNMSCSGNCSSSSKIPIGVSITSKQDPEHESELWCDAEVTSTNHLKRTHIKQGYVDGLSNAKEASLQTGFDDGYPIGAQFGIRVGSILSKLALRGDIETFEAAKRELNITNMLKKSYFNEHLDLPEGEDHPILSKWEAILN
;
A
#
# COMPACT_ATOMS: atom_id res chain seq x y z
N MET A 1 55.26 -26.34 10.71
CA MET A 1 53.90 -26.88 10.91
C MET A 1 53.05 -25.79 11.56
N GLN A 2 52.76 -24.72 10.81
CA GLN A 2 52.07 -23.50 11.28
C GLN A 2 51.37 -22.85 10.08
N HIS A 3 50.40 -23.54 9.48
CA HIS A 3 49.69 -23.00 8.29
C HIS A 3 48.17 -23.25 8.31
N THR A 4 47.60 -23.69 9.43
CA THR A 4 46.17 -24.07 9.53
C THR A 4 45.35 -23.22 10.49
N ASP A 5 45.96 -22.26 11.19
CA ASP A 5 45.27 -21.47 12.22
C ASP A 5 44.64 -20.18 11.65
N GLU A 6 45.22 -19.57 10.62
CA GLU A 6 44.68 -18.34 9.99
C GLU A 6 43.33 -18.58 9.31
N ALA A 7 43.12 -19.76 8.71
CA ALA A 7 41.87 -20.07 8.00
C ALA A 7 40.66 -20.25 8.95
N ARG A 8 40.88 -20.58 10.22
CA ARG A 8 39.80 -20.77 11.20
C ARG A 8 39.32 -19.45 11.79
N ASP A 9 40.23 -18.49 11.96
CA ASP A 9 39.91 -17.15 12.47
C ASP A 9 39.11 -16.33 11.45
N ASP A 10 39.42 -16.47 10.15
CA ASP A 10 38.63 -15.82 9.10
C ASP A 10 37.20 -16.37 9.04
N GLN A 11 37.03 -17.68 9.25
CA GLN A 11 35.71 -18.30 9.24
C GLN A 11 34.84 -17.86 10.44
N ILE A 12 35.46 -17.68 11.61
CA ILE A 12 34.78 -17.11 12.79
C ILE A 12 34.41 -15.64 12.50
N ARG A 13 35.32 -14.86 11.91
CA ARG A 13 35.06 -13.45 11.59
C ARG A 13 33.91 -13.24 10.61
N TRP A 14 33.81 -14.08 9.57
CA TRP A 14 32.72 -14.02 8.60
C TRP A 14 31.37 -14.44 9.20
N THR A 15 31.34 -15.47 10.05
CA THR A 15 30.09 -15.87 10.74
C THR A 15 29.58 -14.80 11.70
N GLN A 16 30.47 -14.12 12.41
CA GLN A 16 30.11 -13.06 13.35
C GLN A 16 29.61 -11.78 12.64
N LEU A 17 30.20 -11.42 11.49
CA LEU A 17 29.72 -10.31 10.66
C LEU A 17 28.35 -10.60 10.02
N HIS A 18 28.11 -11.83 9.56
CA HIS A 18 26.81 -12.21 8.99
C HIS A 18 25.68 -12.15 10.03
N GLN A 19 25.95 -12.56 11.27
CA GLN A 19 24.99 -12.50 12.37
C GLN A 19 24.69 -11.05 12.81
N TYR A 20 25.67 -10.14 12.68
CA TYR A 20 25.46 -8.71 12.92
C TYR A 20 24.62 -8.06 11.81
N GLN A 21 24.83 -8.42 10.54
CA GLN A 21 24.05 -7.87 9.42
C GLN A 21 22.58 -8.36 9.41
N LEU A 22 22.33 -9.61 9.79
CA LEU A 22 20.95 -10.13 9.91
C LEU A 22 20.18 -9.51 11.08
N SER A 23 20.85 -9.16 12.19
CA SER A 23 20.20 -8.46 13.32
C SER A 23 20.00 -6.96 13.05
N ALA A 24 20.84 -6.33 12.21
CA ALA A 24 20.68 -4.93 11.81
C ALA A 24 19.53 -4.70 10.79
N SER A 25 19.09 -5.73 10.07
CA SER A 25 18.00 -5.64 9.08
C SER A 25 16.61 -5.89 9.69
N TYR A 26 16.51 -6.50 10.88
CA TYR A 26 15.24 -6.66 11.56
C TYR A 26 14.89 -5.39 12.35
N ASN A 27 14.14 -4.50 11.71
CA ASN A 27 13.54 -3.34 12.33
C ASN A 27 12.05 -3.60 12.62
N PRO A 28 11.68 -4.12 13.81
CA PRO A 28 10.28 -4.22 14.21
C PRO A 28 9.82 -2.86 14.74
N ARG A 29 10.00 -1.78 13.97
CA ARG A 29 9.18 -0.59 14.15
C ARG A 29 7.83 -0.82 13.48
N ARG A 30 7.05 -1.76 14.03
CA ARG A 30 5.63 -1.45 14.22
C ARG A 30 5.63 -0.32 15.23
N LYS A 31 5.57 0.93 14.74
CA LYS A 31 5.02 2.00 15.57
C LYS A 31 3.62 1.52 15.92
N ASN A 32 3.45 1.08 17.17
CA ASN A 32 2.13 1.04 17.76
C ASN A 32 1.56 2.44 17.58
N MET A 33 0.64 2.58 16.62
CA MET A 33 -0.26 3.71 16.53
C MET A 33 -1.19 3.62 17.72
N SER A 34 -0.64 3.90 18.90
CA SER A 34 -1.41 4.41 20.02
C SER A 34 -1.85 5.79 19.58
N CYS A 35 -3.03 5.87 18.98
CA CYS A 35 -3.76 7.11 18.95
C CYS A 35 -4.06 7.46 20.42
N SER A 36 -3.18 8.25 21.03
CA SER A 36 -3.48 8.96 22.28
C SER A 36 -4.51 10.01 21.91
N GLY A 37 -5.77 9.59 21.92
CA GLY A 37 -6.93 10.36 21.49
C GLY A 37 -7.16 11.59 22.36
N ASN A 38 -6.36 12.62 22.16
CA ASN A 38 -6.71 13.99 22.52
C ASN A 38 -7.21 14.71 21.26
N CYS A 39 -8.33 14.24 20.73
CA CYS A 39 -9.10 15.01 19.77
C CYS A 39 -9.95 16.04 20.54
N SER A 40 -9.38 17.21 20.79
CA SER A 40 -10.09 18.38 21.32
C SER A 40 -11.11 18.87 20.31
N SER A 41 -12.29 18.26 20.29
CA SER A 41 -13.47 18.77 19.57
C SER A 41 -14.36 19.48 20.59
N SER A 42 -14.10 20.77 20.82
CA SER A 42 -15.00 21.63 21.60
C SER A 42 -16.34 21.78 20.87
N SER A 43 -17.31 20.95 21.23
CA SER A 43 -18.73 21.23 20.98
C SER A 43 -19.44 21.31 22.32
N LYS A 44 -19.61 22.54 22.81
CA LYS A 44 -20.43 22.85 23.99
C LYS A 44 -21.87 22.44 23.70
N ILE A 45 -22.45 21.59 24.55
CA ILE A 45 -23.90 21.44 24.68
C ILE A 45 -24.24 21.74 26.15
N PRO A 46 -25.05 22.76 26.47
CA PRO A 46 -25.39 23.09 27.84
C PRO A 46 -26.72 22.43 28.20
N ILE A 47 -26.72 21.46 29.11
CA ILE A 47 -27.96 21.04 29.79
C ILE A 47 -27.63 20.84 31.26
N GLY A 48 -28.03 21.81 32.06
CA GLY A 48 -28.06 21.69 33.51
C GLY A 48 -29.18 20.76 33.93
N VAL A 49 -28.86 19.83 34.82
CA VAL A 49 -29.82 19.25 35.77
C VAL A 49 -29.04 18.99 37.05
N SER A 50 -29.28 19.82 38.06
CA SER A 50 -28.88 19.56 39.44
C SER A 50 -29.84 18.53 40.02
N ILE A 51 -29.34 17.39 40.50
CA ILE A 51 -30.07 16.56 41.46
C ILE A 51 -29.23 16.48 42.74
N THR A 52 -29.74 17.15 43.75
CA THR A 52 -29.30 17.07 45.14
C THR A 52 -30.01 15.91 45.82
N SER A 53 -29.28 15.06 46.54
CA SER A 53 -29.78 14.30 47.70
C SER A 53 -28.58 13.85 48.54
N LYS A 54 -28.28 14.55 49.64
CA LYS A 54 -28.50 14.18 51.06
C LYS A 54 -27.58 13.06 51.60
N GLN A 55 -26.86 13.41 52.67
CA GLN A 55 -25.98 12.60 53.55
C GLN A 55 -26.82 11.53 54.34
N ASP A 56 -26.34 10.41 54.92
CA ASP A 56 -25.21 10.03 55.82
C ASP A 56 -25.07 8.45 55.84
N PRO A 57 -24.41 7.74 56.79
CA PRO A 57 -22.98 7.62 57.17
C PRO A 57 -22.41 6.16 57.11
N GLU A 58 -21.08 6.05 57.07
CA GLU A 58 -20.18 4.94 57.50
C GLU A 58 -20.64 3.46 57.42
N HIS A 59 -20.14 2.75 56.40
CA HIS A 59 -19.75 1.34 56.52
C HIS A 59 -18.53 1.09 55.63
N GLU A 60 -17.37 0.88 56.25
CA GLU A 60 -16.16 0.43 55.56
C GLU A 60 -16.43 -0.94 54.93
N SER A 61 -16.43 -0.98 53.60
CA SER A 61 -16.15 -2.18 52.84
C SER A 61 -15.41 -1.74 51.59
N GLU A 62 -14.19 -2.23 51.46
CA GLU A 62 -13.29 -2.02 50.33
C GLU A 62 -13.99 -2.44 49.02
N LEU A 63 -14.70 -1.52 48.38
CA LEU A 63 -15.33 -1.76 47.08
C LEU A 63 -14.34 -1.38 45.97
N TRP A 64 -13.53 -2.34 45.57
CA TRP A 64 -12.81 -2.30 44.28
C TRP A 64 -13.82 -2.35 43.13
N CYS A 65 -14.46 -1.23 42.77
CA CYS A 65 -15.41 -1.21 41.65
C CYS A 65 -15.52 0.16 40.94
N ASP A 66 -14.41 0.81 40.62
CA ASP A 66 -14.42 2.02 39.79
C ASP A 66 -13.70 1.86 38.43
N ALA A 67 -13.60 0.62 37.93
CA ALA A 67 -13.06 0.35 36.59
C ALA A 67 -13.96 -0.51 35.68
N GLU A 68 -15.11 -1.00 36.13
CA GLU A 68 -15.94 -1.96 35.35
C GLU A 68 -17.30 -1.45 34.89
N VAL A 69 -17.56 -0.14 34.94
CA VAL A 69 -18.73 0.48 34.28
C VAL A 69 -18.29 1.56 33.30
N THR A 70 -17.24 1.28 32.52
CA THR A 70 -17.03 2.01 31.26
C THR A 70 -18.09 1.54 30.27
N SER A 71 -19.29 2.12 30.46
CA SER A 71 -20.56 1.96 29.75
C SER A 71 -20.49 1.08 28.49
N THR A 72 -21.19 -0.05 28.51
CA THR A 72 -21.43 -0.90 27.32
C THR A 72 -21.88 -0.10 26.09
N ASN A 73 -22.50 1.07 26.28
CA ASN A 73 -22.85 2.01 25.22
C ASN A 73 -21.65 2.71 24.57
N HIS A 74 -20.60 3.03 25.33
CA HIS A 74 -19.34 3.55 24.77
C HIS A 74 -18.68 2.51 23.88
N LEU A 75 -18.58 1.27 24.36
CA LEU A 75 -18.03 0.15 23.60
C LEU A 75 -18.82 -0.08 22.29
N LYS A 76 -20.16 -0.12 22.36
CA LYS A 76 -21.03 -0.21 21.19
C LYS A 76 -20.79 0.90 20.18
N ARG A 77 -20.68 2.16 20.63
CA ARG A 77 -20.40 3.31 19.74
C ARG A 77 -19.03 3.19 19.08
N THR A 78 -18.02 2.73 19.81
CA THR A 78 -16.68 2.50 19.25
C THR A 78 -16.71 1.39 18.19
N HIS A 79 -17.38 0.26 18.45
CA HIS A 79 -17.51 -0.81 17.45
C HIS A 79 -18.29 -0.38 16.21
N ILE A 80 -19.40 0.34 16.37
CA ILE A 80 -20.21 0.82 15.23
C ILE A 80 -19.39 1.80 14.39
N LYS A 81 -18.69 2.75 15.01
CA LYS A 81 -17.81 3.68 14.30
C LYS A 81 -16.69 2.95 13.58
N GLN A 82 -16.06 1.99 14.25
CA GLN A 82 -14.99 1.18 13.67
C GLN A 82 -15.51 0.41 12.45
N GLY A 83 -16.65 -0.29 12.58
CA GLY A 83 -17.24 -1.05 11.47
C GLY A 83 -17.67 -0.20 10.28
N TYR A 84 -18.14 1.03 10.51
CA TYR A 84 -18.45 1.97 9.43
C TYR A 84 -17.20 2.43 8.68
N VAL A 85 -16.14 2.79 9.41
CA VAL A 85 -14.85 3.19 8.80
C VAL A 85 -14.24 2.02 8.03
N ASP A 86 -14.29 0.83 8.61
CA ASP A 86 -13.76 -0.40 8.01
C ASP A 86 -14.55 -0.77 6.74
N GLY A 87 -15.88 -0.68 6.79
CA GLY A 87 -16.74 -0.90 5.62
C GLY A 87 -16.46 0.09 4.49
N LEU A 88 -16.23 1.37 4.80
CA LEU A 88 -15.88 2.38 3.80
C LEU A 88 -14.48 2.14 3.21
N SER A 89 -13.51 1.72 4.04
CA SER A 89 -12.17 1.37 3.59
C SER A 89 -12.20 0.17 2.65
N ASN A 90 -12.85 -0.92 3.08
CA ASN A 90 -12.97 -2.15 2.32
C ASN A 90 -13.71 -1.94 0.99
N ALA A 91 -14.76 -1.12 0.96
CA ALA A 91 -15.48 -0.82 -0.27
C ALA A 91 -14.60 -0.07 -1.30
N LYS A 92 -13.76 0.86 -0.83
CA LYS A 92 -12.83 1.59 -1.72
C LYS A 92 -11.71 0.70 -2.23
N GLU A 93 -11.16 -0.13 -1.35
CA GLU A 93 -10.10 -1.08 -1.68
C GLU A 93 -10.59 -2.13 -2.68
N ALA A 94 -11.79 -2.69 -2.47
CA ALA A 94 -12.39 -3.66 -3.39
C ALA A 94 -12.56 -3.10 -4.81
N SER A 95 -13.05 -1.86 -4.95
CA SER A 95 -13.18 -1.20 -6.26
C SER A 95 -11.83 -0.96 -6.93
N LEU A 96 -10.80 -0.60 -6.16
CA LEU A 96 -9.45 -0.38 -6.68
C LEU A 96 -8.79 -1.69 -7.13
N GLN A 97 -8.95 -2.74 -6.33
CA GLN A 97 -8.44 -4.08 -6.63
C GLN A 97 -9.07 -4.61 -7.93
N THR A 98 -10.41 -4.50 -8.05
CA THR A 98 -11.15 -4.93 -9.24
C THR A 98 -10.63 -4.22 -10.50
N GLY A 99 -10.48 -2.89 -10.44
CA GLY A 99 -9.95 -2.14 -11.58
C GLY A 99 -8.50 -2.49 -11.92
N PHE A 100 -7.68 -2.87 -10.92
CA PHE A 100 -6.32 -3.34 -11.17
C PHE A 100 -6.31 -4.72 -11.82
N ASP A 101 -7.13 -5.65 -11.32
CA ASP A 101 -7.21 -7.02 -11.84
C ASP A 101 -7.69 -7.02 -13.30
N ASP A 102 -8.61 -6.11 -13.65
CA ASP A 102 -9.09 -5.93 -15.02
C ASP A 102 -8.02 -5.28 -15.94
N GLY A 103 -7.35 -4.22 -15.47
CA GLY A 103 -6.41 -3.44 -16.29
C GLY A 103 -4.99 -4.02 -16.41
N TYR A 104 -4.52 -4.74 -15.38
CA TYR A 104 -3.14 -5.24 -15.33
C TYR A 104 -2.79 -6.21 -16.47
N PRO A 105 -3.63 -7.22 -16.81
CA PRO A 105 -3.34 -8.13 -17.92
C PRO A 105 -3.20 -7.40 -19.27
N ILE A 106 -4.03 -6.38 -19.51
CA ILE A 106 -3.99 -5.58 -20.74
C ILE A 106 -2.68 -4.78 -20.80
N GLY A 107 -2.31 -4.12 -19.71
CA GLY A 107 -1.03 -3.42 -19.59
C GLY A 107 0.19 -4.33 -19.80
N ALA A 108 0.12 -5.57 -19.30
CA ALA A 108 1.17 -6.56 -19.50
C ALA A 108 1.32 -6.95 -20.98
N GLN A 109 0.22 -7.16 -21.70
CA GLN A 109 0.24 -7.44 -23.14
C GLN A 109 0.90 -6.31 -23.93
N PHE A 110 0.57 -5.05 -23.60
CA PHE A 110 1.21 -3.88 -24.17
C PHE A 110 2.72 -3.84 -23.91
N GLY A 111 3.14 -4.13 -22.67
CA GLY A 111 4.55 -4.19 -22.30
C GLY A 111 5.33 -5.23 -23.10
N ILE A 112 4.75 -6.41 -23.34
CA ILE A 112 5.37 -7.46 -24.16
C ILE A 112 5.56 -7.00 -25.60
N ARG A 113 4.54 -6.39 -26.21
CA ARG A 113 4.61 -5.90 -27.60
C ARG A 113 5.66 -4.79 -27.75
N VAL A 114 5.62 -3.79 -26.86
CA VAL A 114 6.61 -2.69 -26.84
C VAL A 114 8.03 -3.24 -26.66
N GLY A 115 8.23 -4.15 -25.71
CA GLY A 115 9.52 -4.79 -25.48
C GLY A 115 10.04 -5.53 -26.71
N SER A 116 9.16 -6.25 -27.42
CA SER A 116 9.51 -6.94 -28.67
C SER A 116 9.97 -5.95 -29.74
N ILE A 117 9.22 -4.87 -29.97
CA ILE A 117 9.56 -3.82 -30.95
C ILE A 117 10.93 -3.20 -30.63
N LEU A 118 11.13 -2.77 -29.39
CA LEU A 118 12.38 -2.16 -28.95
C LEU A 118 13.56 -3.12 -29.07
N SER A 119 13.36 -4.40 -28.74
CA SER A 119 14.42 -5.43 -28.86
C SER A 119 14.85 -5.66 -30.31
N LYS A 120 13.90 -5.69 -31.26
CA LYS A 120 14.18 -5.86 -32.68
C LYS A 120 14.92 -4.64 -33.26
N LEU A 121 14.51 -3.42 -32.87
CA LEU A 121 15.18 -2.19 -33.29
C LEU A 121 16.61 -2.11 -32.73
N ALA A 122 16.81 -2.48 -31.47
CA ALA A 122 18.13 -2.55 -30.85
C ALA A 122 19.05 -3.56 -31.57
N LEU A 123 18.52 -4.73 -31.96
CA LEU A 123 19.27 -5.75 -32.68
C LEU A 123 19.68 -5.29 -34.08
N ARG A 124 18.85 -4.49 -34.76
CA ARG A 124 19.16 -3.90 -36.08
C ARG A 124 20.32 -2.89 -36.02
N GLY A 125 20.61 -2.34 -34.84
CA GLY A 125 21.70 -1.38 -34.62
C GLY A 125 21.40 0.04 -35.08
N ASP A 126 20.14 0.36 -35.36
CA ASP A 126 19.72 1.72 -35.74
C ASP A 126 19.37 2.53 -34.48
N ILE A 127 20.35 3.33 -34.03
CA ILE A 127 20.27 4.08 -32.78
C ILE A 127 19.24 5.22 -32.86
N GLU A 128 19.11 5.86 -34.02
CA GLU A 128 18.20 7.00 -34.18
C GLU A 128 16.73 6.56 -34.13
N THR A 129 16.40 5.48 -34.86
CA THR A 129 15.05 4.92 -34.83
C THR A 129 14.71 4.31 -33.47
N PHE A 130 15.68 3.70 -32.79
CA PHE A 130 15.49 3.18 -31.44
C PHE A 130 15.15 4.29 -30.44
N GLU A 131 15.89 5.39 -30.43
CA GLU A 131 15.63 6.53 -29.54
C GLU A 131 14.33 7.27 -29.91
N ALA A 132 13.95 7.28 -31.19
CA ALA A 132 12.63 7.75 -31.61
C ALA A 132 11.51 6.84 -31.07
N ALA A 133 11.64 5.53 -31.25
CA ALA A 133 10.67 4.55 -30.76
C ALA A 133 10.53 4.58 -29.24
N LYS A 134 11.63 4.70 -28.49
CA LYS A 134 11.62 4.81 -27.03
C LYS A 134 10.88 6.06 -26.51
N ARG A 135 10.97 7.18 -27.23
CA ARG A 135 10.21 8.40 -26.90
C ARG A 135 8.73 8.26 -27.20
N GLU A 136 8.37 7.68 -28.33
CA GLU A 136 6.98 7.50 -28.76
C GLU A 136 6.26 6.40 -27.98
N LEU A 137 6.90 5.24 -27.77
CA LEU A 137 6.37 4.08 -27.03
C LEU A 137 6.45 4.24 -25.51
N ASN A 138 6.68 5.45 -25.01
CA ASN A 138 6.62 5.74 -23.60
C ASN A 138 5.22 5.44 -23.05
N ILE A 139 5.15 4.87 -21.84
CA ILE A 139 3.90 4.51 -21.17
C ILE A 139 2.89 5.67 -21.10
N THR A 140 3.36 6.90 -20.91
CA THR A 140 2.52 8.10 -20.85
C THR A 140 1.87 8.44 -22.19
N ASN A 141 2.52 8.11 -23.29
CA ASN A 141 2.00 8.33 -24.63
C ASN A 141 1.08 7.20 -25.06
N MET A 142 1.41 5.98 -24.66
CA MET A 142 0.64 4.78 -24.96
C MET A 142 -0.68 4.73 -24.19
N LEU A 143 -0.66 5.02 -22.89
CA LEU A 143 -1.85 4.93 -22.04
C LEU A 143 -2.63 6.24 -21.98
N LYS A 144 -2.60 7.05 -23.05
CA LYS A 144 -3.41 8.27 -23.13
C LYS A 144 -4.88 7.90 -23.21
N LYS A 145 -5.69 8.52 -22.35
CA LYS A 145 -7.15 8.35 -22.31
C LYS A 145 -7.84 8.55 -23.66
N SER A 146 -7.24 9.30 -24.59
CA SER A 146 -7.79 9.52 -25.95
C SER A 146 -7.92 8.25 -26.79
N TYR A 147 -7.14 7.21 -26.50
CA TYR A 147 -7.16 5.95 -27.25
C TYR A 147 -8.13 4.91 -26.68
N PHE A 148 -8.71 5.19 -25.51
CA PHE A 148 -9.55 4.25 -24.78
C PHE A 148 -10.97 4.79 -24.67
N ASN A 149 -11.94 3.88 -24.65
CA ASN A 149 -13.34 4.22 -24.40
C ASN A 149 -13.59 4.48 -22.90
N GLU A 150 -14.86 4.71 -22.53
CA GLU A 150 -15.26 4.93 -21.12
C GLU A 150 -14.93 3.75 -20.20
N HIS A 151 -14.87 2.53 -20.76
CA HIS A 151 -14.54 1.30 -20.04
C HIS A 151 -13.03 0.98 -20.02
N LEU A 152 -12.18 1.88 -20.52
CA LEU A 152 -10.73 1.69 -20.66
C LEU A 152 -10.33 0.57 -21.64
N ASP A 153 -11.24 0.18 -22.52
CA ASP A 153 -10.97 -0.75 -23.60
C ASP A 153 -10.55 -0.01 -24.88
N LEU A 154 -9.80 -0.71 -25.73
CA LEU A 154 -9.59 -0.30 -27.11
C LEU A 154 -10.91 -0.43 -27.88
N PRO A 155 -11.22 0.49 -28.82
CA PRO A 155 -12.37 0.33 -29.70
C PRO A 155 -12.27 -0.99 -30.49
N GLU A 156 -13.39 -1.69 -30.63
CA GLU A 156 -13.45 -3.05 -31.19
C GLU A 156 -12.76 -3.14 -32.56
N GLY A 157 -11.74 -4.01 -32.65
CA GLY A 157 -11.09 -4.38 -33.91
C GLY A 157 -9.88 -3.54 -34.33
N GLU A 158 -9.48 -2.52 -33.57
CA GLU A 158 -8.27 -1.74 -33.86
C GLU A 158 -7.14 -2.01 -32.87
N ASP A 159 -5.97 -2.34 -33.40
CA ASP A 159 -4.72 -2.29 -32.64
C ASP A 159 -4.36 -0.83 -32.32
N HIS A 160 -3.65 -0.65 -31.22
CA HIS A 160 -3.21 0.68 -30.78
C HIS A 160 -2.38 1.38 -31.87
N PRO A 161 -2.72 2.61 -32.29
CA PRO A 161 -2.17 3.22 -33.51
C PRO A 161 -0.65 3.41 -33.48
N ILE A 162 -0.09 3.69 -32.29
CA ILE A 162 1.36 3.81 -32.12
C ILE A 162 2.03 2.44 -32.30
N LEU A 163 1.42 1.35 -31.82
CA LEU A 163 2.00 0.02 -32.00
C LEU A 163 1.97 -0.39 -33.47
N SER A 164 0.82 -0.23 -34.14
CA SER A 164 0.69 -0.57 -35.56
C SER A 164 1.68 0.18 -36.44
N LYS A 165 1.94 1.46 -36.14
CA LYS A 165 2.98 2.25 -36.81
C LYS A 165 4.36 1.59 -36.71
N TRP A 166 4.78 1.20 -35.51
CA TRP A 166 6.12 0.66 -35.29
C TRP A 166 6.26 -0.81 -35.70
N GLU A 167 5.19 -1.60 -35.60
CA GLU A 167 5.14 -2.96 -36.15
C GLU A 167 5.25 -2.96 -37.68
N ALA A 168 4.64 -1.97 -38.35
CA ALA A 168 4.77 -1.79 -39.79
C ALA A 168 6.19 -1.41 -40.26
N ILE A 169 7.02 -0.84 -39.39
CA ILE A 169 8.43 -0.52 -39.70
C ILE A 169 9.33 -1.77 -39.59
N LEU A 170 8.89 -2.76 -38.83
CA LEU A 170 9.65 -3.98 -38.55
C LEU A 170 9.34 -5.14 -39.52
N ASN A 171 8.13 -5.17 -40.09
CA ASN A 171 7.73 -6.13 -41.11
C ASN A 171 8.19 -5.68 -42.50
#